data_AF-A0A2R7NU56-F1
#
_entry.id   AF-A0A2R7NU56-F1
#
_cell.length_a   1.000
_cell.length_b   1.000
_cell.length_c   1.000
_cell.angle_alpha   90.00
_cell.angle_beta   90.00
_cell.angle_gamma   90.00
#
_symmetry.space_group_name_H-M   'P 1'
#
loop_
_entity.id
_entity.type
_entity.pdbx_description
1 polymer ?
#
loop_
_entity_poly.entity_id
_entity_poly.type
_entity_poly.pdbx_seq_one_letter_code
_entity_poly.pdbx_strand_id
1 'polypeptide(L)'
;MKKFFAGLFLLGCIGTTMQAQISPPGLGDANNAFWGAFGIKRQLDSLGKKQALSYIAIGRKSNPDTHNLFSKQAIIVLNHEVYRSFATHQQYSYALSYRRQPQYESTAPYDRENTEQEFRIYGRYAYTFDLGKNWKLKNTVRQEFRKFFDADFHKVEEDFQLRTRIKSQLTYNLSPKNNQKLALSAEALFSISHLNEPNSEWSSFGYREMRIAAYYMFTIPNSPFTVDIGYMDDLIRGSRSIHHGGVHYLAADLIWNIPYKKR
;
A
#
# COMPACT_ATOMS: atom_id res chain seq x y z
N MET A 1 12.38 51.67 27.91
CA MET A 1 12.42 51.04 26.57
C MET A 1 11.69 49.70 26.61
N LYS A 2 10.57 49.60 25.87
CA LYS A 2 9.85 48.42 25.32
C LYS A 2 10.24 47.05 25.93
N LYS A 3 9.51 46.48 26.89
CA LYS A 3 8.29 45.64 26.72
C LYS A 3 8.19 44.97 25.33
N PHE A 4 8.45 43.66 25.27
CA PHE A 4 7.49 42.63 24.80
C PHE A 4 8.13 41.23 24.82
N PHE A 5 8.02 40.57 25.98
CA PHE A 5 7.85 39.11 26.04
C PHE A 5 6.45 38.84 25.47
N ALA A 6 6.34 38.43 24.20
CA ALA A 6 5.14 37.78 23.68
C ALA A 6 5.44 36.96 22.42
N GLY A 7 4.90 35.75 22.41
CA GLY A 7 4.84 34.85 21.25
C GLY A 7 5.97 33.81 21.27
N LEU A 8 5.96 32.79 22.13
CA LEU A 8 4.93 31.75 22.13
C LEU A 8 4.27 31.60 20.76
N PHE A 9 5.04 31.27 19.72
CA PHE A 9 4.47 30.75 18.47
C PHE A 9 4.10 29.26 18.67
N LEU A 10 3.23 29.04 19.65
CA LEU A 10 2.32 27.90 19.71
C LEU A 10 1.08 28.36 18.93
N LEU A 11 1.11 28.18 17.61
CA LEU A 11 -0.08 28.21 16.78
C LEU A 11 0.01 27.08 15.77
N GLY A 12 -0.25 25.89 16.31
CA GLY A 12 -1.08 24.88 15.68
C GLY A 12 -0.78 24.55 14.22
N CYS A 13 0.32 23.84 13.97
CA CYS A 13 0.23 22.76 12.98
C CYS A 13 -0.63 21.67 13.61
N ILE A 14 -1.96 21.86 13.56
CA ILE A 14 -2.92 20.78 13.75
C ILE A 14 -2.49 19.73 12.74
N GLY A 15 -1.90 18.66 13.27
CA GLY A 15 -1.39 17.56 12.49
C GLY A 15 -2.53 17.06 11.61
N THR A 16 -2.47 17.39 10.33
CA THR A 16 -3.23 16.65 9.33
C THR A 16 -2.61 15.27 9.34
N THR A 17 -3.15 14.39 10.18
CA THR A 17 -2.83 12.97 10.13
C THR A 17 -3.16 12.54 8.72
N MET A 18 -2.12 12.33 7.90
CA MET A 18 -2.33 11.80 6.56
C MET A 18 -2.99 10.44 6.75
N GLN A 19 -4.23 10.34 6.24
CA GLN A 19 -4.96 9.10 6.14
C GLN A 19 -4.16 8.19 5.21
N ALA A 20 -3.81 7.01 5.70
CA ALA A 20 -3.02 6.06 4.95
C ALA A 20 -3.95 5.40 3.94
N GLN A 21 -3.80 5.77 2.68
CA GLN A 21 -4.35 5.02 1.56
C GLN A 21 -3.78 3.60 1.56
N ILE A 22 -4.63 2.61 1.34
CA ILE A 22 -4.21 1.23 1.10
C ILE A 22 -3.90 1.12 -0.40
N SER A 23 -2.62 0.98 -0.75
CA SER A 23 -2.23 0.80 -2.16
C SER A 23 -2.26 -0.69 -2.54
N PRO A 24 -2.87 -1.08 -3.66
CA PRO A 24 -2.90 -2.45 -4.12
C PRO A 24 -1.50 -3.06 -4.24
N PRO A 25 -1.31 -4.34 -3.86
CA PRO A 25 -0.15 -5.10 -4.28
C PRO A 25 -0.26 -5.40 -5.79
N GLY A 26 0.85 -5.85 -6.36
CA GLY A 26 0.87 -6.34 -7.73
C GLY A 26 0.30 -7.75 -7.71
N LEU A 27 -0.62 -8.04 -8.63
CA LEU A 27 -1.35 -9.31 -8.72
C LEU A 27 -0.80 -10.22 -9.82
N GLY A 28 0.37 -9.88 -10.36
CA GLY A 28 1.00 -10.54 -11.50
C GLY A 28 0.41 -10.10 -12.84
N ASP A 29 0.83 -10.79 -13.90
CA ASP A 29 0.44 -10.49 -15.28
C ASP A 29 -1.07 -10.71 -15.49
N ALA A 30 -1.75 -9.69 -16.02
CA ALA A 30 -3.16 -9.64 -16.41
C ALA A 30 -3.42 -8.37 -17.23
N ASN A 31 -4.60 -8.21 -17.82
CA ASN A 31 -4.98 -6.93 -18.44
C ASN A 31 -5.57 -5.98 -17.39
N ASN A 32 -6.49 -6.53 -16.58
CA ASN A 32 -7.29 -5.77 -15.64
C ASN A 32 -7.29 -6.43 -14.26
N ALA A 33 -7.32 -5.60 -13.21
CA ALA A 33 -7.34 -6.02 -11.83
C ALA A 33 -8.32 -5.20 -10.98
N PHE A 34 -8.93 -5.84 -10.00
CA PHE A 34 -9.72 -5.20 -8.96
C PHE A 34 -9.06 -5.38 -7.61
N TRP A 35 -9.07 -4.34 -6.80
CA TRP A 35 -8.63 -4.36 -5.41
C TRP A 35 -9.71 -3.75 -4.51
N GLY A 36 -10.00 -4.43 -3.40
CA GLY A 36 -10.82 -3.85 -2.35
C GLY A 36 -10.37 -4.24 -0.96
N ALA A 37 -10.36 -3.25 -0.05
CA ALA A 37 -9.98 -3.45 1.34
C ALA A 37 -11.01 -2.89 2.32
N PHE A 38 -11.15 -3.56 3.46
CA PHE A 38 -11.81 -3.03 4.64
C PHE A 38 -10.80 -2.89 5.78
N GLY A 39 -10.60 -1.66 6.25
CA GLY A 39 -9.62 -1.30 7.26
C GLY A 39 -10.23 -0.77 8.54
N ILE A 40 -9.56 -1.02 9.65
CA ILE A 40 -9.80 -0.39 10.95
C ILE A 40 -8.56 0.41 11.31
N LYS A 41 -8.72 1.73 11.39
CA LYS A 41 -7.68 2.67 11.76
C LYS A 41 -7.94 3.20 13.17
N ARG A 42 -7.05 2.93 14.10
CA ARG A 42 -7.20 3.31 15.51
C ARG A 42 -6.10 4.25 15.96
N GLN A 43 -6.48 5.36 16.59
CA GLN A 43 -5.53 6.20 17.32
C GLN A 43 -5.12 5.53 18.63
N LEU A 44 -3.81 5.45 18.87
CA LEU A 44 -3.22 4.73 20.01
C LEU A 44 -2.78 5.67 21.15
N ASP A 45 -2.68 6.97 20.88
CA ASP A 45 -2.31 7.97 21.87
C ASP A 45 -3.21 9.21 21.78
N SER A 46 -3.27 9.96 22.88
CA SER A 46 -4.04 11.21 22.97
C SER A 46 -3.45 12.33 22.11
N LEU A 47 -2.14 12.27 21.81
CA LEU A 47 -1.45 13.27 21.00
C LEU A 47 -1.61 13.03 19.48
N GLY A 48 -2.25 11.92 19.08
CA GLY A 48 -2.43 11.54 17.66
C GLY A 48 -1.12 11.27 16.93
N LYS A 49 -0.03 10.96 17.66
CA LYS A 49 1.28 10.65 17.09
C LYS A 49 1.44 9.16 16.80
N LYS A 50 0.59 8.30 17.35
CA LYS A 50 0.62 6.84 17.17
C LYS A 50 -0.74 6.34 16.70
N GLN A 51 -0.74 5.56 15.63
CA GLN A 51 -1.95 4.94 15.10
C GLN A 51 -1.64 3.52 14.60
N ALA A 52 -2.63 2.66 14.60
CA ALA A 52 -2.57 1.36 13.94
C ALA A 52 -3.61 1.29 12.81
N LEU A 53 -3.25 0.65 11.70
CA LEU A 53 -4.17 0.27 10.64
C LEU A 53 -4.12 -1.26 10.50
N SER A 54 -5.26 -1.90 10.72
CA SER A 54 -5.44 -3.31 10.39
C SER A 54 -6.42 -3.41 9.24
N TYR A 55 -6.17 -4.26 8.25
CA TYR A 55 -7.12 -4.45 7.16
C TYR A 55 -7.15 -5.89 6.66
N ILE A 56 -8.31 -6.25 6.11
CA ILE A 56 -8.50 -7.39 5.22
C ILE A 56 -8.73 -6.87 3.82
N ALA A 57 -8.18 -7.52 2.82
CA ALA A 57 -8.39 -7.14 1.43
C ALA A 57 -8.46 -8.34 0.50
N ILE A 58 -9.12 -8.12 -0.63
CA ILE A 58 -9.23 -9.07 -1.73
C ILE A 58 -8.74 -8.39 -3.01
N GLY A 59 -8.06 -9.17 -3.85
CA GLY A 59 -7.77 -8.77 -5.21
C GLY A 59 -8.31 -9.80 -6.20
N ARG A 60 -8.82 -9.32 -7.32
CA ARG A 60 -9.25 -10.14 -8.46
C ARG A 60 -8.55 -9.65 -9.73
N LYS A 61 -8.41 -10.54 -10.70
CA LYS A 61 -7.77 -10.20 -11.98
C LYS A 61 -8.43 -10.92 -13.14
N SER A 62 -8.26 -10.35 -14.33
CA SER A 62 -8.65 -10.96 -15.60
C SER A 62 -7.74 -12.13 -15.96
N ASN A 63 -8.19 -12.98 -16.88
CA ASN A 63 -7.26 -13.87 -17.59
C ASN A 63 -6.40 -13.06 -18.56
N PRO A 64 -5.28 -13.62 -19.05
CA PRO A 64 -4.44 -12.96 -20.05
C PRO A 64 -5.17 -12.60 -21.36
N ASP A 65 -6.17 -13.38 -21.74
CA ASP A 65 -6.94 -13.28 -22.98
C ASP A 65 -8.22 -12.44 -22.85
N THR A 66 -8.57 -11.99 -21.65
CA THR A 66 -9.82 -11.25 -21.39
C THR A 66 -9.59 -10.00 -20.54
N HIS A 67 -10.61 -9.14 -20.47
CA HIS A 67 -10.57 -7.87 -19.72
C HIS A 67 -11.51 -7.85 -18.50
N ASN A 68 -12.13 -8.99 -18.17
CA ASN A 68 -13.07 -9.05 -17.05
C ASN A 68 -12.32 -8.94 -15.70
N LEU A 69 -12.51 -7.80 -15.02
CA LEU A 69 -11.91 -7.43 -13.73
C LEU A 69 -12.16 -8.43 -12.60
N PHE A 70 -13.21 -9.23 -12.71
CA PHE A 70 -13.67 -10.13 -11.65
C PHE A 70 -13.53 -11.61 -12.01
N SER A 71 -12.82 -11.99 -13.08
CA SER A 71 -12.72 -13.39 -13.51
C SER A 71 -12.18 -14.31 -12.42
N LYS A 72 -11.03 -14.00 -11.83
CA LYS A 72 -10.32 -14.90 -10.90
C LYS A 72 -9.90 -14.21 -9.61
N GLN A 73 -9.84 -14.99 -8.53
CA GLN A 73 -9.32 -14.53 -7.25
C GLN A 73 -7.80 -14.47 -7.33
N ALA A 74 -7.21 -13.29 -7.14
CA ALA A 74 -5.77 -13.11 -7.24
C ALA A 74 -5.07 -13.15 -5.88
N ILE A 75 -5.70 -12.59 -4.84
CA ILE A 75 -5.09 -12.51 -3.51
C ILE A 75 -6.11 -12.32 -2.40
N ILE A 76 -5.79 -12.81 -1.22
CA ILE A 76 -6.36 -12.37 0.06
C ILE A 76 -5.21 -11.80 0.89
N VAL A 77 -5.43 -10.67 1.54
CA VAL A 77 -4.43 -10.00 2.37
C VAL A 77 -5.00 -9.75 3.75
N LEU A 78 -4.19 -10.07 4.77
CA LEU A 78 -4.31 -9.59 6.13
C LEU A 78 -3.09 -8.73 6.43
N ASN A 79 -3.29 -7.55 7.00
CA ASN A 79 -2.19 -6.65 7.30
C ASN A 79 -2.45 -5.89 8.59
N HIS A 80 -1.41 -5.73 9.40
CA HIS A 80 -1.40 -4.87 10.57
C HIS A 80 -0.15 -3.98 10.52
N GLU A 81 -0.35 -2.67 10.54
CA GLU A 81 0.72 -1.67 10.50
C GLU A 81 0.55 -0.64 11.61
N VAL A 82 1.63 -0.37 12.35
CA VAL A 82 1.68 0.64 13.40
C VAL A 82 2.55 1.80 12.94
N TYR A 83 2.01 3.01 13.00
CA TYR A 83 2.67 4.24 12.60
C TYR A 83 3.02 5.09 13.81
N ARG A 84 4.16 5.79 13.73
CA ARG A 84 4.53 6.84 14.68
C ARG A 84 5.07 8.07 13.95
N SER A 85 4.44 9.21 14.20
CA SER A 85 4.97 10.53 13.86
C SER A 85 5.85 11.02 15.01
N PHE A 86 7.17 11.05 14.80
CA PHE A 86 8.14 11.33 15.87
C PHE A 86 8.72 12.74 15.80
N ALA A 87 8.69 13.37 14.63
CA ALA A 87 9.05 14.76 14.42
C ALA A 87 8.11 15.38 13.37
N THR A 88 8.16 16.71 13.23
CA THR A 88 7.43 17.41 12.18
C THR A 88 7.80 16.82 10.82
N HIS A 89 6.78 16.53 10.00
CA HIS A 89 6.91 15.92 8.67
C HIS A 89 7.45 14.48 8.61
N GLN A 90 7.88 13.90 9.73
CA GLN A 90 8.55 12.61 9.76
C GLN A 90 7.70 11.53 10.44
N GLN A 91 7.55 10.42 9.75
CA GLN A 91 6.80 9.26 10.22
C GLN A 91 7.56 7.99 9.89
N TYR A 92 7.56 7.05 10.83
CA TYR A 92 7.93 5.67 10.53
C TYR A 92 6.77 4.73 10.84
N SER A 93 6.82 3.53 10.27
CA SER A 93 5.93 2.43 10.61
C SER A 93 6.61 1.08 10.47
N TYR A 94 6.02 0.11 11.14
CA TYR A 94 6.38 -1.29 11.03
C TYR A 94 5.09 -2.11 10.90
N ALA A 95 5.18 -3.23 10.19
CA ALA A 95 4.01 -4.02 9.88
C ALA A 95 4.32 -5.51 9.74
N LEU A 96 3.25 -6.28 9.93
CA LEU A 96 3.15 -7.69 9.60
C LEU A 96 2.00 -7.88 8.61
N SER A 97 2.24 -8.67 7.58
CA SER A 97 1.22 -9.03 6.59
C SER A 97 1.29 -10.51 6.29
N TYR A 98 0.11 -11.11 6.15
CA TYR A 98 -0.08 -12.44 5.58
C TYR A 98 -0.85 -12.30 4.28
N ARG A 99 -0.47 -13.08 3.27
CA ARG A 99 -1.12 -13.10 1.97
C ARG A 99 -1.28 -14.51 1.48
N ARG A 100 -2.38 -14.74 0.76
CA ARG A 100 -2.68 -16.02 0.11
C ARG A 100 -3.04 -15.75 -1.34
N GLN A 101 -2.27 -16.34 -2.26
CA GLN A 101 -2.32 -16.05 -3.68
C GLN A 101 -2.50 -17.36 -4.46
N PRO A 102 -3.67 -17.60 -5.08
CA PRO A 102 -3.81 -18.67 -6.05
C PRO A 102 -2.86 -18.45 -7.23
N GLN A 103 -2.12 -19.50 -7.60
CA GLN A 103 -1.35 -19.55 -8.83
C GLN A 103 -2.20 -20.26 -9.89
N TYR A 104 -2.14 -19.74 -11.12
CA TYR A 104 -2.94 -20.22 -12.24
C TYR A 104 -2.00 -20.60 -13.38
N GLU A 105 -2.38 -21.63 -14.12
CA GLU A 105 -1.65 -22.06 -15.31
C GLU A 105 -1.50 -20.92 -16.32
N SER A 106 -0.43 -20.96 -17.11
CA SER A 106 -0.11 -19.93 -18.10
C SER A 106 -0.88 -20.07 -19.43
N THR A 107 -1.58 -21.20 -19.63
CA THR A 107 -2.34 -21.57 -20.82
C THR A 107 -3.82 -21.78 -20.51
N ALA A 108 -4.70 -21.50 -21.47
CA ALA A 108 -6.14 -21.72 -21.31
C ALA A 108 -6.44 -23.20 -20.98
N PRO A 109 -7.38 -23.50 -20.05
CA PRO A 109 -8.36 -22.59 -19.41
C PRO A 109 -7.81 -21.77 -18.21
N TYR A 110 -6.50 -21.81 -17.98
CA TYR A 110 -5.76 -21.14 -16.91
C TYR A 110 -6.26 -21.59 -15.53
N ASP A 111 -6.42 -22.90 -15.34
CA ASP A 111 -6.95 -23.46 -14.10
C ASP A 111 -6.03 -23.17 -12.92
N ARG A 112 -6.60 -23.25 -11.72
CA ARG A 112 -5.83 -23.03 -10.49
C ARG A 112 -4.88 -24.20 -10.32
N GLU A 113 -3.59 -23.93 -10.44
CA GLU A 113 -2.52 -24.91 -10.29
C GLU A 113 -2.15 -25.09 -8.82
N ASN A 114 -1.88 -23.99 -8.12
CA ASN A 114 -1.42 -24.04 -6.74
C ASN A 114 -1.89 -22.82 -5.91
N THR A 115 -1.38 -22.69 -4.70
CA THR A 115 -1.57 -21.51 -3.85
C THR A 115 -0.28 -21.23 -3.11
N GLU A 116 0.23 -20.03 -3.33
CA GLU A 116 1.35 -19.50 -2.58
C GLU A 116 0.84 -18.72 -1.36
N GLN A 117 1.53 -18.91 -0.25
CA GLN A 117 1.33 -18.17 0.98
C GLN A 117 2.56 -17.33 1.27
N GLU A 118 2.35 -16.10 1.69
CA GLU A 118 3.43 -15.15 1.97
C GLU A 118 3.26 -14.56 3.37
N PHE A 119 4.34 -14.57 4.14
CA PHE A 119 4.48 -13.70 5.31
C PHE A 119 5.44 -12.57 4.99
N ARG A 120 5.04 -11.34 5.33
CA ARG A 120 5.85 -10.15 5.12
C ARG A 120 5.99 -9.37 6.41
N ILE A 121 7.23 -9.00 6.72
CA ILE A 121 7.53 -7.99 7.71
C ILE A 121 8.15 -6.81 6.99
N TYR A 122 7.68 -5.60 7.29
CA TYR A 122 8.25 -4.42 6.66
C TYR A 122 8.36 -3.24 7.60
N GLY A 123 9.41 -2.44 7.37
CA GLY A 123 9.62 -1.13 7.95
C GLY A 123 9.45 -0.06 6.88
N ARG A 124 8.92 1.09 7.26
CA ARG A 124 8.70 2.23 6.36
C ARG A 124 9.11 3.51 7.04
N TYR A 125 9.80 4.36 6.31
CA TYR A 125 10.06 5.74 6.67
C TYR A 125 9.41 6.68 5.64
N ALA A 126 8.85 7.78 6.12
CA ALA A 126 8.25 8.79 5.26
C ALA A 126 8.58 10.21 5.71
N TYR A 127 8.81 11.07 4.73
CA TYR A 127 8.95 12.51 4.90
C TYR A 127 7.88 13.24 4.06
N THR A 128 7.21 14.23 4.65
CA THR A 128 6.14 14.99 3.98
C THR A 128 6.52 16.46 3.83
N PHE A 129 6.65 16.92 2.59
CA PHE A 129 6.81 18.34 2.29
C PHE A 129 5.44 18.99 2.17
N ASP A 130 5.20 20.06 2.93
CA ASP A 130 4.03 20.92 2.76
C ASP A 130 4.35 21.96 1.66
N LEU A 131 3.74 21.81 0.49
CA LEU A 131 3.97 22.66 -0.69
C LEU A 131 2.91 23.77 -0.75
N GLY A 132 2.89 24.61 0.27
CA GLY A 132 1.84 25.61 0.48
C GLY A 132 0.63 25.05 1.21
N LYS A 133 -0.53 25.70 1.06
CA LYS A 133 -1.72 25.41 1.90
C LYS A 133 -2.44 24.10 1.52
N ASN A 134 -2.56 23.81 0.23
CA ASN A 134 -3.41 22.73 -0.27
C ASN A 134 -2.64 21.52 -0.79
N TRP A 135 -1.32 21.64 -1.01
CA TRP A 135 -0.51 20.59 -1.60
C TRP A 135 0.44 19.97 -0.58
N LYS A 136 0.58 18.65 -0.63
CA LYS A 136 1.54 17.88 0.17
C LYS A 136 2.26 16.87 -0.70
N LEU A 137 3.58 16.80 -0.61
CA LEU A 137 4.38 15.79 -1.27
C LEU A 137 4.97 14.84 -0.23
N LYS A 138 4.50 13.60 -0.19
CA LYS A 138 4.99 12.55 0.71
C LYS A 138 5.93 11.62 -0.04
N ASN A 139 7.16 11.51 0.45
CA ASN A 139 8.14 10.54 -0.02
C ASN A 139 8.28 9.43 1.01
N THR A 140 8.36 8.19 0.54
CA THR A 140 8.36 7.00 1.39
C THR A 140 9.39 6.01 0.89
N VAL A 141 10.19 5.47 1.81
CA VAL A 141 11.05 4.31 1.57
C VAL A 141 10.59 3.19 2.48
N ARG A 142 10.49 1.98 1.92
CA ARG A 142 10.06 0.78 2.64
C ARG A 142 11.01 -0.37 2.32
N GLN A 143 11.40 -1.07 3.39
CA GLN A 143 12.19 -2.29 3.33
C GLN A 143 11.33 -3.44 3.82
N GLU A 144 11.30 -4.51 3.05
CA GLU A 144 10.42 -5.66 3.27
C GLU A 144 11.24 -6.94 3.24
N PHE A 145 10.99 -7.82 4.21
CA PHE A 145 11.35 -9.23 4.16
C PHE A 145 10.08 -10.04 3.87
N ARG A 146 10.14 -10.94 2.90
CA ARG A 146 9.04 -11.82 2.49
C ARG A 146 9.51 -13.26 2.57
N LYS A 147 8.69 -14.13 3.15
CA LYS A 147 8.91 -15.58 3.17
C LYS A 147 7.73 -16.25 2.49
N PHE A 148 8.00 -17.21 1.60
CA PHE A 148 6.97 -17.88 0.82
C PHE A 148 6.85 -19.35 1.18
N PHE A 149 5.64 -19.87 0.97
CA PHE A 149 5.28 -21.25 1.22
C PHE A 149 4.19 -21.70 0.24
N ASP A 150 4.00 -23.01 0.11
CA ASP A 150 2.86 -23.58 -0.61
C ASP A 150 1.59 -23.56 0.27
N ALA A 151 0.53 -24.24 -0.16
CA ALA A 151 -0.73 -24.31 0.57
C ALA A 151 -0.63 -25.01 1.95
N ASP A 152 0.34 -25.91 2.11
CA ASP A 152 0.55 -26.75 3.29
C ASP A 152 1.75 -26.29 4.15
N PHE A 153 2.29 -25.10 3.85
CA PHE A 153 3.45 -24.50 4.50
C PHE A 153 4.79 -25.20 4.26
N HIS A 154 4.92 -25.93 3.16
CA HIS A 154 6.21 -26.44 2.70
C HIS A 154 6.99 -25.39 1.90
N LYS A 155 8.24 -25.73 1.56
CA LYS A 155 9.14 -24.91 0.75
C LYS A 155 8.62 -24.81 -0.69
N VAL A 156 8.71 -23.60 -1.24
CA VAL A 156 8.48 -23.31 -2.67
C VAL A 156 9.79 -22.86 -3.32
N GLU A 157 9.80 -22.69 -4.64
CA GLU A 157 10.97 -22.27 -5.41
C GLU A 157 11.62 -21.00 -4.85
N GLU A 158 10.85 -19.92 -4.65
CA GLU A 158 11.34 -18.70 -4.01
C GLU A 158 11.30 -18.87 -2.48
N ASP A 159 12.45 -18.97 -1.82
CA ASP A 159 12.49 -19.18 -0.37
C ASP A 159 12.11 -17.92 0.40
N PHE A 160 12.84 -16.83 0.13
CA PHE A 160 12.56 -15.51 0.70
C PHE A 160 13.04 -14.40 -0.21
N GLN A 161 12.50 -13.20 0.01
CA GLN A 161 12.82 -12.01 -0.77
C GLN A 161 13.07 -10.81 0.12
N LEU A 162 14.11 -10.05 -0.22
CA LEU A 162 14.34 -8.71 0.28
C LEU A 162 13.87 -7.72 -0.78
N ARG A 163 13.00 -6.79 -0.39
CA ARG A 163 12.36 -5.85 -1.32
C ARG A 163 12.48 -4.43 -0.80
N THR A 164 13.02 -3.57 -1.65
CA THR A 164 13.04 -2.11 -1.45
C THR A 164 11.95 -1.49 -2.30
N ARG A 165 11.21 -0.56 -1.69
CA ARG A 165 10.17 0.18 -2.37
C ARG A 165 10.27 1.66 -2.07
N ILE A 166 10.23 2.46 -3.11
CA ILE A 166 10.32 3.92 -3.04
C ILE A 166 9.04 4.48 -3.65
N LYS A 167 8.32 5.33 -2.91
CA LYS A 167 7.06 5.95 -3.36
C LYS A 167 7.11 7.46 -3.15
N SER A 168 6.71 8.20 -4.17
CA SER A 168 6.43 9.64 -4.11
C SER A 168 4.95 9.85 -4.35
N GLN A 169 4.28 10.60 -3.49
CA GLN A 169 2.84 10.87 -3.57
C GLN A 169 2.56 12.36 -3.39
N LEU A 170 2.01 12.99 -4.42
CA LEU A 170 1.49 14.34 -4.38
C LEU A 170 0.00 14.29 -4.02
N THR A 171 -0.40 15.05 -3.00
CA THR A 171 -1.78 15.12 -2.53
C THR A 171 -2.29 16.55 -2.59
N TYR A 172 -3.44 16.76 -3.23
CA TYR A 172 -4.18 18.01 -3.26
C TYR A 172 -5.40 17.92 -2.35
N ASN A 173 -5.53 18.84 -1.39
CA ASN A 173 -6.70 18.95 -0.53
C ASN A 173 -7.77 19.78 -1.26
N LEU A 174 -8.82 19.11 -1.74
CA LEU A 174 -9.93 19.74 -2.46
C LEU A 174 -10.85 20.52 -1.50
N SER A 175 -11.25 19.88 -0.40
CA SER A 175 -12.19 20.48 0.55
C SER A 175 -11.96 19.96 1.97
N PRO A 176 -11.88 20.86 2.97
CA PRO A 176 -11.76 20.45 4.36
C PRO A 176 -13.06 19.87 4.93
N LYS A 177 -14.23 20.23 4.39
CA LYS A 177 -15.56 19.89 4.95
C LYS A 177 -15.73 18.38 5.15
N ASN A 178 -15.37 17.60 4.13
CA ASN A 178 -15.42 16.13 4.14
C ASN A 178 -14.04 15.52 3.88
N ASN A 179 -12.96 16.27 4.16
CA ASN A 179 -11.59 15.81 3.99
C ASN A 179 -11.31 15.25 2.57
N GLN A 180 -11.89 15.89 1.54
CA GLN A 180 -11.78 15.46 0.14
C GLN A 180 -10.39 15.75 -0.40
N LYS A 181 -9.78 14.77 -1.04
CA LYS A 181 -8.41 14.83 -1.52
C LYS A 181 -8.25 14.10 -2.84
N LEU A 182 -7.35 14.60 -3.67
CA LEU A 182 -6.80 13.87 -4.80
C LEU A 182 -5.35 13.50 -4.51
N ALA A 183 -4.96 12.27 -4.78
CA ALA A 183 -3.56 11.85 -4.71
C ALA A 183 -3.10 11.30 -6.05
N LEU A 184 -1.91 11.71 -6.45
CA LEU A 184 -1.15 11.13 -7.55
C LEU A 184 0.12 10.52 -6.96
N SER A 185 0.49 9.33 -7.38
CA SER A 185 1.72 8.70 -6.88
C SER A 185 2.45 7.89 -7.93
N ALA A 186 3.76 7.85 -7.79
CA ALA A 186 4.65 6.94 -8.49
C ALA A 186 5.40 6.09 -7.45
N GLU A 187 5.51 4.79 -7.69
CA GLU A 187 6.19 3.84 -6.82
C GLU A 187 7.10 2.93 -7.65
N ALA A 188 8.35 2.78 -7.23
CA ALA A 188 9.31 1.86 -7.83
C ALA A 188 9.67 0.74 -6.85
N LEU A 189 9.80 -0.47 -7.38
CA LEU A 189 10.05 -1.70 -6.64
C LEU A 189 11.31 -2.40 -7.13
N PHE A 190 12.17 -2.72 -6.17
CA PHE A 190 13.40 -3.46 -6.37
C PHE A 190 13.41 -4.67 -5.45
N SER A 191 13.93 -5.80 -5.92
CA SER A 191 14.08 -6.97 -5.06
C SER A 191 15.26 -7.84 -5.43
N ILE A 192 15.68 -8.61 -4.44
CA ILE A 192 16.58 -9.74 -4.54
C ILE A 192 15.94 -10.93 -3.82
N SER A 193 16.02 -12.10 -4.44
CA SER A 193 15.37 -13.33 -3.99
C SER A 193 16.42 -14.40 -3.70
N HIS A 194 16.15 -15.22 -2.71
CA HIS A 194 16.89 -16.45 -2.43
C HIS A 194 16.04 -17.64 -2.87
N LEU A 195 16.59 -18.54 -3.66
CA LEU A 195 15.85 -19.67 -4.23
C LEU A 195 16.18 -20.98 -3.50
N ASN A 196 15.19 -21.87 -3.39
CA ASN A 196 15.34 -23.24 -2.90
C ASN A 196 15.80 -24.19 -4.02
N GLU A 197 16.84 -23.83 -4.75
CA GLU A 197 17.47 -24.68 -5.77
C GLU A 197 18.66 -25.47 -5.20
N PRO A 198 19.11 -26.58 -5.81
CA PRO A 198 20.20 -27.42 -5.29
C PRO A 198 21.50 -26.67 -4.99
N ASN A 199 21.78 -25.59 -5.74
CA ASN A 199 22.95 -24.73 -5.55
C ASN A 199 22.66 -23.45 -4.75
N SER A 200 21.41 -23.26 -4.30
CA SER A 200 20.94 -22.16 -3.46
C SER A 200 21.47 -20.79 -3.89
N GLU A 201 21.02 -20.31 -5.05
CA GLU A 201 21.53 -19.06 -5.62
C GLU A 201 20.66 -17.86 -5.22
N TRP A 202 21.33 -16.74 -4.98
CA TRP A 202 20.67 -15.44 -4.91
C TRP A 202 20.42 -14.93 -6.32
N SER A 203 19.21 -14.44 -6.57
CA SER A 203 18.92 -13.71 -7.80
C SER A 203 19.75 -12.41 -7.85
N SER A 204 19.81 -11.77 -9.01
CA SER A 204 20.31 -10.39 -9.07
C SER A 204 19.36 -9.43 -8.35
N PHE A 205 19.91 -8.43 -7.65
CA PHE A 205 19.14 -7.29 -7.19
C PHE A 205 18.76 -6.44 -8.40
N GLY A 206 17.47 -6.16 -8.55
CA GLY A 206 17.03 -5.40 -9.70
C GLY A 206 15.63 -4.84 -9.57
N TYR A 207 15.36 -3.90 -10.48
CA TYR A 207 14.03 -3.36 -10.70
C TYR A 207 13.07 -4.47 -11.13
N ARG A 208 11.88 -4.47 -10.52
CA ARG A 208 10.80 -5.44 -10.78
C ARG A 208 9.54 -4.78 -11.34
N GLU A 209 9.10 -3.69 -10.72
CA GLU A 209 7.77 -3.12 -10.99
C GLU A 209 7.78 -1.60 -10.77
N MET A 210 6.98 -0.87 -11.56
CA MET A 210 6.67 0.54 -11.35
C MET A 210 5.16 0.70 -11.33
N ARG A 211 4.66 1.49 -10.38
CA ARG A 211 3.23 1.77 -10.24
C ARG A 211 2.96 3.25 -10.31
N ILE A 212 1.99 3.61 -11.12
CA ILE A 212 1.49 4.98 -11.22
C ILE A 212 0.03 4.93 -10.79
N ALA A 213 -0.37 5.80 -9.87
CA ALA A 213 -1.71 5.73 -9.31
C ALA A 213 -2.34 7.10 -9.08
N ALA A 214 -3.66 7.15 -9.24
CA ALA A 214 -4.50 8.30 -8.99
C ALA A 214 -5.68 7.89 -8.11
N TYR A 215 -5.92 8.64 -7.04
CA TYR A 215 -6.97 8.32 -6.07
C TYR A 215 -7.74 9.57 -5.65
N TYR A 216 -9.02 9.38 -5.44
CA TYR A 216 -9.90 10.29 -4.74
C TYR A 216 -10.24 9.71 -3.36
N MET A 217 -10.02 10.51 -2.33
CA MET A 217 -10.23 10.10 -0.93
C MET A 217 -11.18 11.08 -0.27
N PHE A 218 -12.13 10.59 0.52
CA PHE A 218 -13.07 11.44 1.25
C PHE A 218 -13.59 10.75 2.51
N THR A 219 -14.03 11.55 3.47
CA THR A 219 -14.74 11.05 4.66
C THR A 219 -16.24 11.13 4.41
N ILE A 220 -16.97 10.06 4.73
CA ILE A 220 -18.43 10.05 4.65
C ILE A 220 -18.98 11.02 5.71
N PRO A 221 -19.84 11.99 5.35
CA PRO A 221 -20.41 12.92 6.31
C PRO A 221 -21.09 12.22 7.48
N ASN A 222 -20.92 12.74 8.70
CA ASN A 222 -21.53 12.21 9.93
C ASN A 222 -21.22 10.73 10.20
N SER A 223 -20.09 10.25 9.71
CA SER A 223 -19.72 8.84 9.78
C SER A 223 -18.22 8.70 10.10
N PRO A 224 -17.81 7.63 10.79
CA PRO A 224 -16.39 7.38 11.07
C PRO A 224 -15.65 6.78 9.86
N PHE A 225 -16.28 6.67 8.69
CA PHE A 225 -15.69 6.01 7.53
C PHE A 225 -14.97 6.98 6.58
N THR A 226 -13.76 6.59 6.18
CA THR A 226 -13.03 7.16 5.02
C THR A 226 -13.15 6.19 3.85
N VAL A 227 -13.32 6.72 2.65
CA VAL A 227 -13.37 5.96 1.41
C VAL A 227 -12.24 6.43 0.50
N ASP A 228 -11.52 5.48 -0.09
CA ASP A 228 -10.51 5.73 -1.10
C ASP A 228 -10.92 4.98 -2.37
N ILE A 229 -11.09 5.70 -3.49
CA ILE A 229 -11.37 5.10 -4.80
C ILE A 229 -10.31 5.58 -5.76
N GLY A 230 -9.75 4.67 -6.55
CA GLY A 230 -8.69 5.05 -7.46
C GLY A 230 -8.40 4.06 -8.55
N TYR A 231 -7.47 4.50 -9.39
CA TYR A 231 -6.91 3.78 -10.49
C TYR A 231 -5.41 3.63 -10.25
N MET A 232 -4.87 2.46 -10.57
CA MET A 232 -3.43 2.21 -10.56
C MET A 232 -3.04 1.48 -11.84
N ASP A 233 -1.95 1.89 -12.44
CA ASP A 233 -1.28 1.19 -13.53
C ASP A 233 -0.02 0.52 -12.99
N ASP A 234 0.14 -0.77 -13.23
CA ASP A 234 1.26 -1.60 -12.76
C ASP A 234 2.10 -2.09 -13.93
N LEU A 235 3.31 -1.57 -14.04
CA LEU A 235 4.28 -1.84 -15.09
C LEU A 235 5.27 -2.89 -14.59
N ILE A 236 4.95 -4.15 -14.82
CA ILE A 236 5.73 -5.30 -14.33
C ILE A 236 6.80 -5.68 -15.36
N ARG A 237 8.07 -5.63 -14.95
CA ARG A 237 9.22 -5.97 -15.82
C ARG A 237 9.10 -7.42 -16.31
N GLY A 238 9.20 -7.60 -17.63
CA GLY A 238 9.18 -8.93 -18.27
C GLY A 238 7.79 -9.57 -18.34
N SER A 239 6.73 -8.87 -17.94
CA SER A 239 5.35 -9.32 -18.12
C SER A 239 4.89 -9.12 -19.57
N ARG A 240 3.82 -9.80 -20.00
CA ARG A 240 3.23 -9.54 -21.33
C ARG A 240 2.44 -8.24 -21.33
N SER A 241 1.72 -7.95 -20.25
CA SER A 241 0.92 -6.74 -20.08
C SER A 241 1.72 -5.44 -20.24
N ILE A 242 3.01 -5.41 -19.91
CA ILE A 242 3.83 -4.20 -20.10
C ILE A 242 3.92 -3.75 -21.57
N HIS A 243 3.81 -4.68 -22.53
CA HIS A 243 3.76 -4.36 -23.96
C HIS A 243 2.42 -3.75 -24.40
N HIS A 244 1.41 -3.81 -23.54
CA HIS A 244 0.08 -3.26 -23.73
C HIS A 244 -0.22 -2.10 -22.76
N GLY A 245 0.80 -1.56 -22.09
CA GLY A 245 0.67 -0.42 -21.20
C GLY A 245 0.57 -0.76 -19.71
N GLY A 246 0.71 -2.03 -19.32
CA GLY A 246 0.69 -2.47 -17.93
C GLY A 246 -0.60 -3.18 -17.53
N VAL A 247 -0.73 -3.48 -16.23
CA VAL A 247 -1.94 -4.05 -15.64
C VAL A 247 -2.76 -2.91 -15.03
N HIS A 248 -4.01 -2.78 -15.44
CA HIS A 248 -4.88 -1.68 -15.02
C HIS A 248 -5.76 -2.07 -13.84
N TYR A 249 -5.65 -1.33 -12.74
CA TYR A 249 -6.36 -1.62 -11.48
C TYR A 249 -7.47 -0.61 -11.24
N LEU A 250 -8.61 -1.13 -10.80
CA LEU A 250 -9.60 -0.38 -10.05
C LEU A 250 -9.49 -0.72 -8.56
N ALA A 251 -9.35 0.30 -7.72
CA ALA A 251 -9.21 0.14 -6.27
C ALA A 251 -10.33 0.86 -5.52
N ALA A 252 -10.89 0.19 -4.51
CA ALA A 252 -11.89 0.77 -3.61
C ALA A 252 -11.71 0.28 -2.17
N ASP A 253 -11.36 1.19 -1.26
CA ASP A 253 -11.10 0.89 0.14
C ASP A 253 -12.08 1.62 1.06
N LEU A 254 -12.50 0.95 2.13
CA LEU A 254 -13.33 1.52 3.19
C LEU A 254 -12.59 1.39 4.53
N ILE A 255 -12.36 2.52 5.20
CA ILE A 255 -11.58 2.58 6.44
C ILE A 255 -12.44 3.12 7.58
N TRP A 256 -12.64 2.31 8.61
CA TRP A 256 -13.26 2.73 9.87
C TRP A 256 -12.25 3.43 10.77
N ASN A 257 -12.45 4.73 11.03
CA ASN A 257 -11.62 5.52 11.93
C ASN A 257 -12.15 5.46 13.37
N ILE A 258 -11.32 4.96 14.29
CA ILE A 258 -11.59 4.87 15.71
C ILE A 258 -10.71 5.90 16.44
N PRO A 259 -11.31 6.91 17.10
CA PRO A 259 -10.56 7.90 17.87
C PRO A 259 -9.96 7.28 19.14
N TYR A 260 -9.01 7.99 19.74
CA TYR A 260 -8.44 7.57 21.03
C TYR A 260 -9.51 7.71 22.12
N LYS A 261 -9.69 6.66 22.93
CA LYS A 261 -10.49 6.69 24.16
C LYS A 261 -9.59 6.27 25.31
N LYS A 262 -9.43 7.16 26.30
CA LYS A 262 -8.78 6.83 27.57
C LYS A 262 -9.73 5.87 28.31
N ARG A 263 -9.24 4.70 28.69
CA ARG A 263 -9.97 3.78 29.58
C ARG A 263 -9.90 4.29 31.00
#